data_AF-A0A519YKF2-F1
#
_entry.id   AF-A0A519YKF2-F1
#
_cell.length_a   1.000
_cell.length_b   1.000
_cell.length_c   1.000
_cell.angle_alpha   90.00
_cell.angle_beta   90.00
_cell.angle_gamma   90.00
#
_symmetry.space_group_name_H-M   'P 1'
#
loop_
_entity.id
_entity.type
_entity.pdbx_description
1 polymer ?
#
loop_
_entity_poly.entity_id
_entity_poly.type
_entity_poly.pdbx_seq_one_letter_code
_entity_poly.pdbx_strand_id
1 'polypeptide(L)'
;MALPRRQFITQASAGLAGTLLASLVGSVPGCAPARVAVQGQLRGAGHSLGHLLRTPGKIPPPTRIEEVDTVIIGGGVSGLAARRTLHQLAPERTTLLLELEPATGGNAASGHNARTAYPWGAHYLPLPDTRDTELLTFLQQAGVLTGYDAATGLPVYDETMLCHDPAERLLLHGHWQAGLMPEVGVPAADRAEIDRFLFEMEYLRRATGADGQELFRLPLALCSANDPMQALKKPLQAGAAAMGALTSLPLKQSLFKNHFERTNVSELPQIVNWEMDGGPFITMPQVYTEDQEKGGVFNSNLGMYRIQLSGNDYEQDK
;
A
#
# COMPACT_ATOMS: atom_id res chain seq x y z
N MET A 1 -2.10 -18.10 81.08
CA MET A 1 -3.40 -18.80 81.02
C MET A 1 -3.44 -19.50 79.66
N ALA A 2 -3.35 -20.83 79.64
CA ALA A 2 -3.28 -21.61 78.40
C ALA A 2 -4.64 -21.63 77.71
N LEU A 3 -4.70 -21.23 76.43
CA LEU A 3 -5.93 -21.31 75.65
C LEU A 3 -6.34 -22.78 75.47
N PRO A 4 -7.61 -23.15 75.74
CA PRO A 4 -8.07 -24.52 75.60
C PRO A 4 -8.01 -24.98 74.14
N ARG A 5 -7.54 -26.21 73.91
CA ARG A 5 -7.28 -26.83 72.60
C ARG A 5 -8.46 -26.74 71.60
N ARG A 6 -9.70 -26.66 72.10
CA ARG A 6 -10.90 -26.42 71.29
C ARG A 6 -10.97 -25.01 70.69
N GLN A 7 -10.57 -23.97 71.44
CA GLN A 7 -10.57 -22.58 70.95
C GLN A 7 -9.51 -22.34 69.87
N PHE A 8 -8.33 -22.95 70.01
CA PHE A 8 -7.27 -22.90 68.99
C PHE A 8 -7.71 -23.55 67.67
N ILE A 9 -8.40 -24.70 67.72
CA ILE A 9 -8.89 -25.38 66.52
C ILE A 9 -9.99 -24.55 65.83
N THR A 10 -10.91 -23.92 66.57
CA THR A 10 -11.92 -23.03 65.98
C THR A 10 -11.33 -21.77 65.34
N GLN A 11 -10.27 -21.20 65.92
CA GLN A 11 -9.60 -20.03 65.34
C GLN A 11 -8.72 -20.41 64.13
N ALA A 12 -8.10 -21.58 64.13
CA ALA A 12 -7.37 -22.12 62.98
C ALA A 12 -8.29 -22.46 61.80
N SER A 13 -9.50 -22.97 62.05
CA SER A 13 -10.50 -23.22 61.00
C SER A 13 -11.09 -21.95 60.40
N ALA A 14 -11.18 -20.85 61.17
CA ALA A 14 -11.60 -19.55 60.65
C ALA A 14 -10.53 -18.91 59.74
N GLY A 15 -9.24 -19.15 60.01
CA GLY A 15 -8.13 -18.71 59.15
C GLY A 15 -8.03 -19.45 57.81
N LEU A 16 -8.40 -20.74 57.77
CA LEU A 16 -8.39 -21.56 56.55
C LEU A 16 -9.63 -21.36 55.65
N ALA A 17 -10.78 -20.99 56.23
CA ALA A 17 -11.96 -20.62 55.44
C ALA A 17 -11.79 -19.24 54.76
N GLY A 18 -11.10 -18.30 55.42
CA GLY A 18 -10.81 -16.98 54.86
C GLY A 18 -9.83 -17.00 53.67
N THR A 19 -8.85 -17.91 53.67
CA THR A 19 -7.86 -18.02 52.59
C THR A 19 -8.38 -18.78 51.37
N LEU A 20 -9.32 -19.71 51.53
CA LEU A 20 -9.95 -20.43 50.40
C LEU A 20 -11.08 -19.63 49.72
N LEU A 21 -11.73 -18.70 50.43
CA LEU A 21 -12.71 -17.77 49.83
C LEU A 21 -12.05 -16.56 49.18
N ALA A 22 -10.86 -16.15 49.62
CA ALA A 22 -10.08 -15.11 48.94
C ALA A 22 -9.63 -15.55 47.53
N SER A 23 -9.40 -16.85 47.31
CA SER A 23 -9.13 -17.43 45.99
C SER A 23 -10.37 -17.57 45.08
N LEU A 24 -11.59 -17.41 45.62
CA LEU A 24 -12.85 -17.45 44.84
C LEU A 24 -13.45 -16.07 44.58
N VAL A 25 -13.00 -15.03 45.30
CA VAL A 25 -13.42 -13.63 45.12
C VAL A 25 -12.26 -12.75 44.61
N GLY A 26 -11.08 -13.34 44.42
CA GLY A 26 -9.91 -12.72 43.80
C GLY A 26 -10.00 -12.56 42.29
N SER A 27 -11.18 -12.34 41.72
CA SER A 27 -11.29 -11.63 40.44
C SER A 27 -11.23 -10.14 40.75
N VAL A 28 -10.03 -9.66 41.05
CA VAL A 28 -9.71 -8.27 40.68
C VAL A 28 -10.14 -8.18 39.21
N PRO A 29 -10.92 -7.17 38.79
CA PRO A 29 -11.04 -6.90 37.38
C PRO A 29 -9.64 -6.46 36.96
N GLY A 30 -8.77 -7.44 36.66
CA GLY A 30 -7.57 -7.21 35.89
C GLY A 30 -8.09 -6.46 34.69
N CYS A 31 -7.60 -5.24 34.51
CA CYS A 31 -8.03 -4.31 33.48
C CYS A 31 -8.30 -5.11 32.20
N ALA A 32 -9.55 -5.47 31.95
CA ALA A 32 -9.95 -5.93 30.65
C ALA A 32 -9.64 -4.70 29.80
N PRO A 33 -8.68 -4.77 28.86
CA PRO A 33 -8.43 -3.63 28.01
C PRO A 33 -9.79 -3.30 27.44
N ALA A 34 -10.27 -2.08 27.73
CA ALA A 34 -11.51 -1.61 27.15
C ALA A 34 -11.26 -1.71 25.64
N ARG A 35 -11.78 -2.77 25.02
CA ARG A 35 -11.82 -2.91 23.57
C ARG A 35 -12.79 -1.82 23.16
N VAL A 36 -12.30 -0.60 23.09
CA VAL A 36 -12.94 0.47 22.35
C VAL A 36 -12.96 -0.09 20.95
N ALA A 37 -14.11 -0.65 20.58
CA ALA A 37 -14.33 -1.08 19.22
C ALA A 37 -14.13 0.18 18.38
N VAL A 38 -13.00 0.24 17.66
CA VAL A 38 -12.71 1.33 16.75
C VAL A 38 -13.88 1.34 15.78
N GLN A 39 -14.75 2.34 15.93
CA GLN A 39 -15.87 2.49 15.02
C GLN A 39 -15.29 2.96 13.70
N GLY A 40 -15.44 2.13 12.68
CA GLY A 40 -14.91 2.37 11.35
C GLY A 40 -15.77 1.67 10.32
N GLN A 41 -15.78 2.22 9.11
CA GLN A 41 -16.38 1.61 7.95
C GLN A 41 -15.30 1.39 6.91
N LEU A 42 -15.27 0.22 6.28
CA LEU A 42 -14.47 0.01 5.09
C LEU A 42 -15.07 0.86 3.95
N ARG A 43 -14.35 1.91 3.57
CA ARG A 43 -14.64 2.71 2.38
C ARG A 43 -13.94 2.03 1.20
N GLY A 44 -14.73 1.42 0.33
CA GLY A 44 -14.28 0.90 -0.98
C GLY A 44 -15.06 1.58 -2.10
N ALA A 45 -14.71 1.24 -3.35
CA ALA A 45 -15.44 1.73 -4.52
C ALA A 45 -16.95 1.38 -4.43
N GLY A 46 -17.78 2.28 -4.96
CA GLY A 46 -19.24 2.20 -5.07
C GLY A 46 -19.71 1.08 -5.99
N HIS A 47 -19.51 -0.16 -5.57
CA HIS A 47 -19.86 -1.35 -6.33
C HIS A 47 -21.38 -1.46 -6.57
N SER A 48 -22.22 -0.91 -5.70
CA SER A 48 -23.68 -0.97 -5.83
C SER A 48 -24.17 -0.38 -7.16
N LEU A 49 -23.61 0.75 -7.59
CA LEU A 49 -23.98 1.42 -8.84
C LEU A 49 -23.46 0.64 -10.06
N GLY A 50 -22.20 0.16 -10.01
CA GLY A 50 -21.65 -0.71 -11.05
C GLY A 50 -22.41 -2.04 -11.19
N HIS A 51 -22.94 -2.58 -10.09
CA HIS A 51 -23.75 -3.80 -10.10
C HIS A 51 -25.10 -3.63 -10.81
N LEU A 52 -25.64 -2.40 -10.92
CA LEU A 52 -26.88 -2.16 -11.68
C LEU A 52 -26.75 -2.54 -13.16
N LEU A 53 -25.54 -2.51 -13.72
CA LEU A 53 -25.27 -2.96 -15.09
C LEU A 53 -25.58 -4.45 -15.30
N ARG A 54 -25.57 -5.26 -14.23
CA ARG A 54 -25.93 -6.69 -14.28
C ARG A 54 -27.45 -6.89 -14.30
N THR A 55 -28.24 -5.88 -13.96
CA THR A 55 -29.70 -5.92 -13.93
C THR A 55 -30.28 -4.73 -14.70
N PRO A 56 -30.14 -4.69 -16.05
CA PRO A 56 -30.51 -3.53 -16.85
C PRO A 56 -31.97 -3.12 -16.70
N GLY A 57 -32.89 -4.06 -16.42
CA GLY A 57 -34.30 -3.77 -16.14
C GLY A 57 -34.57 -2.98 -14.85
N LYS A 58 -33.56 -2.77 -13.99
CA LYS A 58 -33.65 -1.91 -12.80
C LYS A 58 -33.14 -0.49 -13.04
N ILE A 59 -32.55 -0.21 -14.21
CA ILE A 59 -32.09 1.13 -14.55
C ILE A 59 -33.34 1.94 -14.94
N PRO A 60 -33.67 3.03 -14.23
CA PRO A 60 -34.83 3.84 -14.54
C PRO A 60 -34.68 4.51 -15.91
N PRO A 61 -35.79 4.84 -16.61
CA PRO A 61 -35.70 5.62 -17.83
C PRO A 61 -35.07 7.00 -17.56
N PRO A 62 -34.35 7.58 -18.52
CA PRO A 62 -33.73 8.89 -18.35
C PRO A 62 -34.80 9.96 -18.11
N THR A 63 -34.58 10.82 -17.11
CA THR A 63 -35.45 11.97 -16.81
C THR A 63 -35.09 13.22 -17.61
N ARG A 64 -33.86 13.27 -18.14
CA ARG A 64 -33.32 14.35 -18.97
C ARG A 64 -32.37 13.77 -20.00
N ILE A 65 -32.34 14.41 -21.18
CA ILE A 65 -31.36 14.15 -22.24
C ILE A 65 -30.59 15.45 -22.47
N GLU A 66 -29.28 15.36 -22.55
CA GLU A 66 -28.38 16.49 -22.77
C GLU A 66 -27.47 16.18 -23.95
N GLU A 67 -27.33 17.15 -24.85
CA GLU A 67 -26.36 17.11 -25.94
C GLU A 67 -25.16 17.96 -25.53
N VAL A 68 -23.97 17.35 -25.57
CA VAL A 68 -22.70 18.00 -25.25
C VAL A 68 -21.64 17.55 -26.25
N ASP A 69 -20.64 18.39 -26.47
CA ASP A 69 -19.56 18.13 -27.42
C ASP A 69 -18.63 17.01 -26.95
N THR A 70 -18.48 16.83 -25.64
CA THR A 70 -17.56 15.83 -25.06
C THR A 70 -18.05 15.37 -23.69
N VAL A 71 -18.09 14.05 -23.49
CA VAL A 71 -18.34 13.41 -22.20
C VAL A 71 -17.04 12.78 -21.69
N ILE A 72 -16.68 13.09 -20.46
CA ILE A 72 -15.55 12.51 -19.73
C ILE A 72 -16.13 11.62 -18.63
N ILE A 73 -15.81 10.33 -18.67
CA ILE A 73 -16.28 9.35 -17.69
C ILE A 73 -15.14 9.09 -16.70
N GLY A 74 -15.39 9.40 -15.43
CA GLY A 74 -14.42 9.35 -14.34
C GLY A 74 -13.89 10.72 -13.97
N GLY A 75 -14.06 11.11 -12.71
CA GLY A 75 -13.53 12.31 -12.06
C GLY A 75 -12.23 12.05 -11.29
N GLY A 76 -11.46 11.02 -11.65
CA GLY A 76 -10.10 10.84 -11.17
C GLY A 76 -9.11 11.84 -11.78
N VAL A 77 -7.84 11.75 -11.39
CA VAL A 77 -6.76 12.65 -11.85
C VAL A 77 -6.69 12.72 -13.38
N SER A 78 -6.85 11.59 -14.09
CA SER A 78 -6.83 11.56 -15.56
C SER A 78 -8.01 12.31 -16.19
N GLY A 79 -9.23 12.11 -15.69
CA GLY A 79 -10.43 12.79 -16.21
C GLY A 79 -10.44 14.28 -15.89
N LEU A 80 -9.97 14.66 -14.70
CA LEU A 80 -9.77 16.06 -14.33
C LEU A 80 -8.69 16.73 -15.18
N ALA A 81 -7.56 16.06 -15.43
CA ALA A 81 -6.51 16.56 -16.30
C ALA A 81 -7.03 16.72 -17.74
N ALA A 82 -7.74 15.73 -18.28
CA ALA A 82 -8.36 15.80 -19.60
C ALA A 82 -9.34 16.98 -19.70
N ARG A 83 -10.20 17.17 -18.70
CA ARG A 83 -11.14 18.30 -18.67
C ARG A 83 -10.40 19.64 -18.62
N ARG A 84 -9.38 19.76 -17.77
CA ARG A 84 -8.56 20.97 -17.66
C ARG A 84 -7.90 21.31 -18.99
N THR A 85 -7.24 20.34 -19.62
CA THR A 85 -6.56 20.53 -20.91
C THR A 85 -7.55 20.89 -22.00
N LEU A 86 -8.71 20.22 -22.06
CA LEU A 86 -9.76 20.54 -23.05
C LEU A 86 -10.31 21.95 -22.85
N HIS A 87 -10.54 22.37 -21.60
CA HIS A 87 -10.98 23.72 -21.29
C HIS A 87 -9.95 24.79 -21.68
N GLN A 88 -8.65 24.49 -21.58
CA GLN A 88 -7.58 25.40 -22.00
C GLN A 88 -7.47 25.51 -23.52
N LEU A 89 -7.63 24.41 -24.25
CA LEU A 89 -7.46 24.35 -25.70
C LEU A 89 -8.71 24.77 -26.48
N ALA A 90 -9.89 24.47 -25.94
CA ALA A 90 -11.18 24.67 -26.60
C ALA A 90 -12.27 25.05 -25.57
N PRO A 91 -12.15 26.23 -24.93
CA PRO A 91 -13.04 26.66 -23.84
C PRO A 91 -14.51 26.76 -24.24
N GLU A 92 -14.80 26.92 -25.53
CA GLU A 92 -16.15 26.97 -26.10
C GLU A 92 -16.84 25.59 -26.17
N ARG A 93 -16.09 24.48 -26.09
CA ARG A 93 -16.67 23.13 -26.15
C ARG A 93 -17.41 22.79 -24.87
N THR A 94 -18.68 22.42 -25.03
CA THR A 94 -19.50 21.92 -23.94
C THR A 94 -18.99 20.55 -23.49
N THR A 95 -18.48 20.50 -22.26
CA THR A 95 -17.91 19.26 -21.70
C THR A 95 -18.71 18.85 -20.47
N LEU A 96 -19.06 17.56 -20.38
CA LEU A 96 -19.67 16.95 -19.21
C LEU A 96 -18.71 15.96 -18.56
N LEU A 97 -18.46 16.07 -17.26
CA LEU A 97 -17.68 15.10 -16.50
C LEU A 97 -18.63 14.33 -15.59
N LEU A 98 -18.60 13.01 -15.70
CA LEU A 98 -19.43 12.10 -14.93
C LEU A 98 -18.55 11.31 -13.98
N GLU A 99 -18.81 11.41 -12.68
CA GLU A 99 -18.14 10.62 -11.63
C GLU A 99 -19.16 9.67 -11.01
N LEU A 100 -18.73 8.42 -10.79
CA LEU A 100 -19.53 7.38 -10.17
C LEU A 100 -19.65 7.61 -8.66
N GLU A 101 -18.56 8.08 -8.06
CA GLU A 101 -18.46 8.38 -6.63
C GLU A 101 -19.08 9.73 -6.25
N PRO A 102 -19.36 9.97 -4.97
CA PRO A 102 -19.89 11.26 -4.50
C PRO A 102 -18.93 12.45 -4.69
N ALA A 103 -17.64 12.20 -4.92
CA ALA A 103 -16.60 13.21 -5.05
C ALA A 103 -15.54 12.77 -6.07
N THR A 104 -14.90 13.75 -6.69
CA THR A 104 -13.77 13.56 -7.59
C THR A 104 -12.49 13.21 -6.82
N GLY A 105 -11.46 12.78 -7.56
CA GLY A 105 -10.14 12.43 -7.03
C GLY A 105 -9.75 10.98 -7.32
N GLY A 106 -10.73 10.06 -7.38
CA GLY A 106 -10.49 8.64 -7.62
C GLY A 106 -9.48 8.08 -6.61
N ASN A 107 -8.40 7.48 -7.09
CA ASN A 107 -7.33 6.93 -6.23
C ASN A 107 -6.55 8.01 -5.45
N ALA A 108 -6.73 9.30 -5.75
CA ALA A 108 -6.14 10.41 -5.01
C ALA A 108 -7.16 11.11 -4.08
N ALA A 109 -8.24 10.42 -3.72
CA ALA A 109 -9.26 10.96 -2.81
C ALA A 109 -8.70 11.24 -1.42
N SER A 110 -9.32 12.20 -0.73
CA SER A 110 -9.01 12.61 0.64
C SER A 110 -10.28 12.73 1.47
N GLY A 111 -10.10 12.79 2.79
CA GLY A 111 -11.14 13.05 3.77
C GLY A 111 -10.71 14.16 4.72
N HIS A 112 -11.59 14.53 5.63
CA HIS A 112 -11.29 15.46 6.70
C HIS A 112 -12.02 15.07 7.97
N ASN A 113 -11.44 15.44 9.11
CA ASN A 113 -12.10 15.39 10.41
C ASN A 113 -12.14 16.80 11.01
N ALA A 114 -12.53 16.92 12.29
CA ALA A 114 -12.62 18.20 12.98
C ALA A 114 -11.25 18.91 13.17
N ARG A 115 -10.13 18.22 12.93
CA ARG A 115 -8.77 18.74 13.17
C ARG A 115 -7.95 18.90 11.89
N THR A 116 -8.03 17.93 10.98
CA THR A 116 -7.16 17.91 9.78
C THR A 116 -7.83 17.19 8.60
N ALA A 117 -7.40 17.56 7.40
CA ALA A 117 -7.55 16.74 6.22
C ALA A 117 -6.59 15.54 6.28
N TYR A 118 -6.93 14.45 5.60
CA TYR A 118 -6.11 13.25 5.51
C TYR A 118 -6.35 12.52 4.18
N PRO A 119 -5.34 11.87 3.60
CA PRO A 119 -5.51 11.15 2.34
C PRO A 119 -6.17 9.79 2.54
N TRP A 120 -6.97 9.36 1.57
CA TRP A 120 -7.46 7.98 1.47
C TRP A 120 -6.63 7.12 0.52
N GLY A 121 -5.89 7.74 -0.40
CA GLY A 121 -5.06 7.04 -1.38
C GLY A 121 -3.77 7.79 -1.71
N ALA A 122 -3.46 7.90 -3.00
CA ALA A 122 -2.27 8.58 -3.49
C ALA A 122 -2.25 10.04 -3.01
N HIS A 123 -1.19 10.42 -2.30
CA HIS A 123 -1.10 11.71 -1.60
C HIS A 123 0.25 12.40 -1.73
N TYR A 124 1.18 11.80 -2.46
CA TYR A 124 2.47 12.39 -2.79
C TYR A 124 2.82 12.06 -4.23
N LEU A 125 3.66 12.90 -4.83
CA LEU A 125 4.34 12.62 -6.07
C LEU A 125 5.85 12.58 -5.80
N PRO A 126 6.62 11.75 -6.53
CA PRO A 126 8.06 11.96 -6.63
C PRO A 126 8.33 13.37 -7.14
N LEU A 127 9.46 13.98 -6.73
CA LEU A 127 9.85 15.26 -7.28
C LEU A 127 9.98 15.13 -8.81
N PRO A 128 9.26 15.97 -9.58
CA PRO A 128 9.31 15.91 -11.04
C PRO A 128 10.71 16.16 -11.57
N ASP A 129 11.03 15.53 -12.70
CA ASP A 129 12.23 15.87 -13.45
C ASP A 129 12.08 17.29 -14.02
N THR A 130 13.18 18.04 -14.15
CA THR A 130 13.16 19.40 -14.71
C THR A 130 12.69 19.44 -16.16
N ARG A 131 12.73 18.29 -16.85
CA ARG A 131 12.25 18.10 -18.22
C ARG A 131 10.73 17.86 -18.30
N ASP A 132 10.05 17.62 -17.18
CA ASP A 132 8.60 17.38 -17.11
C ASP A 132 7.80 18.68 -17.14
N THR A 133 7.93 19.42 -18.25
CA THR A 133 7.42 20.79 -18.39
C THR A 133 5.91 20.91 -18.13
N GLU A 134 5.12 19.94 -18.56
CA GLU A 134 3.66 19.93 -18.35
C GLU A 134 3.30 19.77 -16.87
N LEU A 135 3.97 18.85 -16.17
CA LEU A 135 3.75 18.63 -14.74
C LEU A 135 4.23 19.83 -13.92
N LEU A 136 5.41 20.35 -14.21
CA LEU A 136 5.93 21.56 -13.55
C LEU A 136 5.00 22.77 -13.76
N THR A 137 4.48 22.96 -14.97
CA THR A 137 3.50 24.03 -15.27
C THR A 137 2.22 23.84 -14.45
N PHE A 138 1.72 22.61 -14.34
CA PHE A 138 0.55 22.32 -13.51
C PHE A 138 0.82 22.61 -12.03
N LEU A 139 1.96 22.18 -11.50
CA LEU A 139 2.34 22.40 -10.10
C LEU A 139 2.52 23.89 -9.78
N GLN A 140 3.03 24.67 -10.73
CA GLN A 140 3.12 26.12 -10.59
C GLN A 140 1.73 26.76 -10.53
N GLN A 141 0.81 26.35 -11.42
CA GLN A 141 -0.57 26.84 -11.39
C GLN A 141 -1.34 26.41 -10.14
N ALA A 142 -1.00 25.25 -9.58
CA ALA A 142 -1.56 24.76 -8.32
C ALA A 142 -0.96 25.46 -7.09
N GLY A 143 0.08 26.30 -7.26
CA GLY A 143 0.77 26.97 -6.16
C GLY A 143 1.77 26.09 -5.40
N VAL A 144 2.02 24.86 -5.87
CA VAL A 144 2.98 23.92 -5.27
C VAL A 144 4.42 24.31 -5.62
N LEU A 145 4.64 24.74 -6.87
CA LEU A 145 5.92 25.28 -7.33
C LEU A 145 5.84 26.80 -7.28
N THR A 146 6.70 27.43 -6.46
CA THR A 146 6.68 28.87 -6.16
C THR A 146 7.62 29.68 -7.05
N GLY A 147 8.62 29.03 -7.67
CA GLY A 147 9.52 29.67 -8.61
C GLY A 147 10.67 28.75 -9.04
N TYR A 148 11.74 29.36 -9.53
CA TYR A 148 12.98 28.68 -9.87
C TYR A 148 14.15 29.41 -9.22
N ASP A 149 15.12 28.66 -8.73
CA ASP A 149 16.34 29.22 -8.18
C ASP A 149 17.17 29.88 -9.30
N ALA A 150 17.58 31.13 -9.09
CA ALA A 150 18.24 31.91 -10.13
C ALA A 150 19.66 31.42 -10.48
N ALA A 151 20.32 30.71 -9.56
CA ALA A 151 21.69 30.25 -9.77
C ALA A 151 21.75 28.86 -10.41
N THR A 152 20.86 27.96 -10.00
CA THR A 152 20.83 26.55 -10.40
C THR A 152 19.77 26.24 -11.46
N GLY A 153 18.75 27.09 -11.58
CA GLY A 153 17.60 26.85 -12.45
C GLY A 153 16.66 25.75 -11.96
N LEU A 154 16.84 25.24 -10.73
CA LEU A 154 16.01 24.19 -10.16
C LEU A 154 14.67 24.73 -9.67
N PRO A 155 13.58 23.94 -9.75
CA PRO A 155 12.27 24.33 -9.24
C PRO A 155 12.32 24.49 -7.71
N VAL A 156 11.70 25.56 -7.23
CA VAL A 156 11.50 25.84 -5.80
C VAL A 156 10.04 25.53 -5.47
N TYR A 157 9.83 24.68 -4.46
CA TYR A 157 8.51 24.24 -4.02
C TYR A 157 8.12 24.89 -2.70
N ASP A 158 6.81 24.99 -2.45
CA ASP A 158 6.29 25.36 -1.13
C ASP A 158 6.69 24.28 -0.11
N GLU A 159 7.50 24.67 0.88
CA GLU A 159 7.99 23.77 1.92
C GLU A 159 6.86 23.09 2.70
N THR A 160 5.69 23.73 2.81
CA THR A 160 4.52 23.14 3.48
C THR A 160 3.85 22.03 2.69
N MET A 161 4.21 21.88 1.40
CA MET A 161 3.70 20.84 0.50
C MET A 161 4.74 19.77 0.17
N LEU A 162 5.96 19.88 0.71
CA LEU A 162 6.99 18.86 0.57
C LEU A 162 6.85 17.80 1.66
N CYS A 163 6.89 16.54 1.24
CA CYS A 163 7.05 15.43 2.17
C CYS A 163 8.52 15.36 2.59
N HIS A 164 8.76 15.16 3.89
CA HIS A 164 10.10 14.82 4.34
C HIS A 164 10.52 13.48 3.75
N ASP A 165 11.80 13.39 3.38
CA ASP A 165 12.42 12.12 2.99
C ASP A 165 12.18 11.11 4.13
N PRO A 166 11.64 9.92 3.85
CA PRO A 166 11.39 8.95 4.90
C PRO A 166 12.73 8.59 5.55
N ALA A 167 12.85 8.93 6.84
CA ALA A 167 14.01 8.57 7.66
C ALA A 167 13.92 7.09 8.06
N GLU A 168 14.09 6.23 7.06
CA GLU A 168 14.03 4.78 7.23
C GLU A 168 15.24 4.30 8.01
N ARG A 169 14.99 3.42 8.97
CA ARG A 169 16.01 2.77 9.78
C ARG A 169 15.68 1.30 9.87
N LEU A 170 16.71 0.47 9.99
CA LEU A 170 16.59 -0.97 10.15
C LEU A 170 17.21 -1.35 11.50
N LEU A 171 16.43 -1.95 12.40
CA LEU A 171 16.95 -2.61 13.60
C LEU A 171 17.32 -4.04 13.25
N LEU A 172 18.62 -4.34 13.28
CA LEU A 172 19.15 -5.67 13.00
C LEU A 172 20.20 -6.04 14.06
N HIS A 173 20.09 -7.23 14.64
CA HIS A 173 21.00 -7.73 15.69
C HIS A 173 21.19 -6.76 16.88
N GLY A 174 20.14 -6.02 17.26
CA GLY A 174 20.20 -5.06 18.37
C GLY A 174 20.85 -3.71 18.03
N HIS A 175 21.17 -3.47 16.76
CA HIS A 175 21.75 -2.21 16.28
C HIS A 175 20.84 -1.54 15.26
N TRP A 176 20.64 -0.24 15.44
CA TRP A 176 19.97 0.62 14.45
C TRP A 176 20.97 1.04 13.38
N GLN A 177 20.61 0.84 12.13
CA GLN A 177 21.31 1.37 10.96
C GLN A 177 20.35 2.21 10.11
N ALA A 178 20.91 3.10 9.28
CA ALA A 178 20.13 3.91 8.34
C ALA A 178 19.71 3.10 7.11
N GLY A 179 18.56 3.44 6.53
CA GLY A 179 18.01 2.78 5.35
C GLY A 179 17.40 1.39 5.64
N LEU A 180 16.85 0.78 4.59
CA LEU A 180 16.21 -0.54 4.66
C LEU A 180 17.13 -1.71 4.29
N MET A 181 18.27 -1.44 3.66
CA MET A 181 19.18 -2.48 3.19
C MET A 181 20.15 -2.88 4.31
N PRO A 182 20.23 -4.16 4.70
CA PRO A 182 21.10 -4.58 5.79
C PRO A 182 22.60 -4.39 5.45
N GLU A 183 23.31 -3.67 6.32
CA GLU A 183 24.75 -3.39 6.20
C GLU A 183 25.58 -4.24 7.18
N VAL A 184 25.06 -4.46 8.39
CA VAL A 184 25.77 -5.18 9.45
C VAL A 184 25.33 -6.64 9.49
N GLY A 185 26.29 -7.57 9.57
CA GLY A 185 26.00 -9.00 9.75
C GLY A 185 25.48 -9.72 8.51
N VAL A 186 25.58 -9.10 7.32
CA VAL A 186 25.23 -9.76 6.06
C VAL A 186 26.39 -10.65 5.59
N PRO A 187 26.14 -11.93 5.28
CA PRO A 187 27.14 -12.82 4.70
C PRO A 187 27.77 -12.25 3.42
N ALA A 188 29.03 -12.57 3.16
CA ALA A 188 29.75 -12.04 2.01
C ALA A 188 29.08 -12.38 0.66
N ALA A 189 28.44 -13.54 0.55
CA ALA A 189 27.69 -13.94 -0.64
C ALA A 189 26.48 -13.03 -0.88
N ASP A 190 25.69 -12.76 0.16
CA ASP A 190 24.51 -11.91 0.08
C ASP A 190 24.90 -10.44 -0.15
N ARG A 191 26.01 -9.99 0.45
CA ARG A 191 26.58 -8.66 0.18
C ARG A 191 26.92 -8.50 -1.30
N ALA A 192 27.59 -9.49 -1.89
CA ALA A 192 27.94 -9.45 -3.31
C ALA A 192 26.70 -9.41 -4.21
N GLU A 193 25.62 -10.10 -3.83
CA GLU A 193 24.35 -10.07 -4.55
C GLU A 193 23.63 -8.72 -4.43
N ILE A 194 23.62 -8.11 -3.24
CA ILE A 194 23.11 -6.75 -3.03
C ILE A 194 23.88 -5.74 -3.87
N ASP A 195 25.21 -5.80 -3.86
CA ASP A 195 26.06 -4.89 -4.63
C ASP A 195 25.81 -5.05 -6.13
N ARG A 196 25.66 -6.30 -6.61
CA ARG A 196 25.30 -6.61 -8.00
C ARG A 196 23.93 -6.04 -8.37
N PHE A 197 22.93 -6.20 -7.51
CA PHE A 197 21.60 -5.64 -7.72
C PHE A 197 21.63 -4.11 -7.80
N LEU A 198 22.27 -3.44 -6.85
CA LEU A 198 22.36 -1.99 -6.82
C LEU A 198 23.12 -1.43 -8.03
N PHE A 199 24.20 -2.11 -8.45
CA PHE A 199 24.91 -1.78 -9.67
C PHE A 199 24.00 -1.89 -10.90
N GLU A 200 23.22 -2.97 -11.02
CA GLU A 200 22.30 -3.17 -12.14
C GLU A 200 21.19 -2.11 -12.15
N MET A 201 20.64 -1.76 -10.98
CA MET A 201 19.62 -0.70 -10.88
C MET A 201 20.18 0.66 -11.30
N GLU A 202 21.41 0.98 -10.90
CA GLU A 202 22.05 2.24 -11.29
C GLU A 202 22.40 2.28 -12.79
N TYR A 203 22.81 1.13 -13.35
CA TYR A 203 22.98 0.97 -14.79
C TYR A 203 21.66 1.21 -15.53
N LEU A 204 20.59 0.50 -15.14
CA LEU A 204 19.27 0.59 -15.77
C LEU A 204 18.66 2.00 -15.64
N ARG A 205 18.87 2.68 -14.52
CA ARG A 205 18.43 4.06 -14.29
C ARG A 205 18.96 5.03 -15.35
N ARG A 206 20.16 4.79 -15.88
CA ARG A 206 20.83 5.64 -16.87
C ARG A 206 20.83 5.06 -18.27
N ALA A 207 20.35 3.82 -18.44
CA ALA A 207 20.42 3.11 -19.69
C ALA A 207 19.53 3.78 -20.74
N THR A 208 20.03 3.81 -21.98
CA THR A 208 19.32 4.35 -23.14
C THR A 208 19.16 3.28 -24.21
N GLY A 209 18.02 3.28 -24.90
CA GLY A 209 17.81 2.40 -26.05
C GLY A 209 18.56 2.87 -27.30
N ALA A 210 18.42 2.10 -28.38
CA ALA A 210 19.05 2.40 -29.68
C ALA A 210 18.52 3.69 -30.33
N ASP A 211 17.36 4.18 -29.88
CA ASP A 211 16.76 5.45 -30.27
C ASP A 211 17.29 6.65 -29.46
N GLY A 212 18.25 6.42 -28.55
CA GLY A 212 18.86 7.46 -27.72
C GLY A 212 17.98 7.95 -26.57
N GLN A 213 16.81 7.35 -26.36
CA GLN A 213 15.91 7.67 -25.24
C GLN A 213 16.22 6.79 -24.03
N GLU A 214 15.98 7.31 -22.83
CA GLU A 214 16.13 6.57 -21.57
C GLU A 214 15.18 5.36 -21.55
N LEU A 215 15.64 4.22 -21.02
CA LEU A 215 14.81 3.02 -20.89
C LEU A 215 13.67 3.23 -19.87
N PHE A 216 13.95 3.98 -18.79
CA PHE A 216 12.98 4.30 -17.74
C PHE A 216 12.88 5.81 -17.58
N ARG A 217 11.74 6.37 -17.99
CA ARG A 217 11.43 7.78 -17.89
C ARG A 217 9.95 7.97 -17.59
N LEU A 218 9.64 9.01 -16.82
CA LEU A 218 8.27 9.51 -16.70
C LEU A 218 8.12 10.78 -17.55
N PRO A 219 6.96 10.97 -18.22
CA PRO A 219 5.94 9.97 -18.47
C PRO A 219 6.43 8.82 -19.38
N LEU A 220 5.86 7.61 -19.20
CA LEU A 220 6.27 6.38 -19.91
C LEU A 220 6.23 6.49 -21.43
N ALA A 221 5.42 7.41 -21.97
CA ALA A 221 5.36 7.68 -23.40
C ALA A 221 6.68 8.24 -23.98
N LEU A 222 7.56 8.74 -23.12
CA LEU A 222 8.89 9.25 -23.48
C LEU A 222 10.02 8.23 -23.20
N CYS A 223 9.68 7.01 -22.75
CA CYS A 223 10.65 5.92 -22.69
C CYS A 223 11.05 5.48 -24.10
N SER A 224 12.24 4.87 -24.20
CA SER A 224 12.66 4.18 -25.42
C SER A 224 11.61 3.16 -25.90
N ALA A 225 11.28 3.21 -27.18
CA ALA A 225 10.35 2.28 -27.81
C ALA A 225 11.03 0.96 -28.22
N ASN A 226 12.36 0.98 -28.37
CA ASN A 226 13.19 -0.12 -28.89
C ASN A 226 13.97 -0.80 -27.76
N ASP A 227 13.23 -1.17 -26.72
CA ASP A 227 13.76 -1.88 -25.57
C ASP A 227 13.78 -3.40 -25.85
N PRO A 228 14.94 -4.08 -25.78
CA PRO A 228 14.98 -5.55 -25.80
C PRO A 228 14.18 -6.19 -24.64
N MET A 229 13.92 -5.48 -23.54
CA MET A 229 13.03 -5.92 -22.45
C MET A 229 11.53 -5.71 -22.76
N GLN A 230 11.17 -4.83 -23.71
CA GLN A 230 9.81 -4.77 -24.27
C GLN A 230 9.52 -5.96 -25.20
N ALA A 231 10.54 -6.52 -25.87
CA ALA A 231 10.38 -7.73 -26.68
C ALA A 231 9.93 -8.94 -25.83
N LEU A 232 10.29 -8.96 -24.54
CA LEU A 232 9.80 -9.96 -23.58
C LEU A 232 8.29 -9.79 -23.25
N LYS A 233 7.69 -8.63 -23.54
CA LYS A 233 6.28 -8.30 -23.27
C LYS A 233 5.38 -8.34 -24.51
N LYS A 234 5.91 -8.62 -25.71
CA LYS A 234 5.13 -8.54 -26.96
C LYS A 234 5.40 -9.72 -27.91
N PRO A 235 4.72 -10.88 -27.77
CA PRO A 235 4.78 -11.89 -28.82
C PRO A 235 3.87 -11.60 -30.02
N LEU A 236 2.59 -11.18 -29.90
CA LEU A 236 1.68 -11.02 -31.07
C LEU A 236 0.42 -10.20 -30.75
N GLN A 237 0.38 -8.91 -31.04
CA GLN A 237 -0.79 -8.05 -30.78
C GLN A 237 -1.99 -8.41 -31.68
N ALA A 238 -3.09 -8.80 -31.02
CA ALA A 238 -4.44 -9.23 -31.46
C ALA A 238 -4.75 -10.67 -31.01
N GLY A 239 -3.84 -11.62 -31.25
CA GLY A 239 -3.87 -12.95 -30.60
C GLY A 239 -3.45 -12.90 -29.13
N ALA A 240 -2.61 -11.95 -28.74
CA ALA A 240 -2.07 -11.80 -27.38
C ALA A 240 -3.08 -11.31 -26.33
N ALA A 241 -4.26 -10.79 -26.69
CA ALA A 241 -5.30 -10.55 -25.69
C ALA A 241 -5.92 -11.88 -25.22
N ALA A 242 -6.20 -12.80 -26.16
CA ALA A 242 -6.68 -14.14 -25.87
C ALA A 242 -5.58 -15.05 -25.30
N MET A 243 -4.36 -14.95 -25.83
CA MET A 243 -3.20 -15.69 -25.33
C MET A 243 -2.69 -15.12 -24.01
N GLY A 244 -2.79 -13.80 -23.80
CA GLY A 244 -2.55 -13.12 -22.53
C GLY A 244 -3.58 -13.49 -21.47
N ALA A 245 -4.84 -13.68 -21.85
CA ALA A 245 -5.85 -14.29 -20.99
C ALA A 245 -5.46 -15.74 -20.63
N LEU A 246 -5.04 -16.54 -21.61
CA LEU A 246 -4.58 -17.93 -21.39
C LEU A 246 -3.28 -18.05 -20.58
N THR A 247 -2.34 -17.10 -20.67
CA THR A 247 -1.11 -17.06 -19.86
C THR A 247 -1.29 -16.34 -18.53
N SER A 248 -2.33 -15.52 -18.38
CA SER A 248 -2.79 -14.99 -17.09
C SER A 248 -3.52 -16.04 -16.26
N LEU A 249 -3.96 -17.13 -16.89
CA LEU A 249 -4.41 -18.29 -16.15
C LEU A 249 -3.19 -18.94 -15.47
N PRO A 250 -3.30 -19.28 -14.18
CA PRO A 250 -2.25 -20.02 -13.47
C PRO A 250 -1.93 -21.31 -14.21
N LEU A 251 -0.69 -21.40 -14.72
CA LEU A 251 -0.19 -22.63 -15.31
C LEU A 251 0.07 -23.64 -14.19
N LYS A 252 -0.68 -24.75 -14.21
CA LYS A 252 -0.46 -25.87 -13.29
C LYS A 252 0.83 -26.58 -13.70
N GLN A 253 1.96 -26.19 -13.10
CA GLN A 253 3.27 -26.75 -13.41
C GLN A 253 3.44 -28.14 -12.78
N SER A 254 3.68 -29.17 -13.61
CA SER A 254 3.94 -30.55 -13.15
C SER A 254 5.38 -31.02 -13.38
N LEU A 255 6.13 -30.36 -14.27
CA LEU A 255 7.45 -30.79 -14.75
C LEU A 255 8.63 -30.15 -14.00
N PHE A 256 8.49 -28.91 -13.52
CA PHE A 256 9.51 -28.19 -12.74
C PHE A 256 8.94 -27.88 -11.37
N LYS A 257 8.79 -28.91 -10.52
CA LYS A 257 8.42 -28.67 -9.12
C LYS A 257 9.65 -28.09 -8.42
N ASN A 258 9.66 -26.78 -8.24
CA ASN A 258 10.54 -26.20 -7.23
C ASN A 258 10.11 -26.79 -5.89
N HIS A 259 11.08 -27.35 -5.16
CA HIS A 259 10.87 -27.75 -3.78
C HIS A 259 10.78 -26.46 -2.97
N PHE A 260 9.56 -26.08 -2.60
CA PHE A 260 9.38 -24.99 -1.65
C PHE A 260 9.85 -25.49 -0.29
N GLU A 261 10.87 -24.82 0.24
CA GLU A 261 11.30 -25.04 1.61
C GLU A 261 10.29 -24.37 2.55
N ARG A 262 10.00 -25.05 3.66
CA ARG A 262 9.15 -24.53 4.72
C ARG A 262 10.06 -24.10 5.86
N THR A 263 9.86 -22.88 6.34
CA THR A 263 10.55 -22.30 7.49
C THR A 263 9.50 -21.82 8.50
N ASN A 264 9.93 -21.52 9.72
CA ASN A 264 9.08 -20.93 10.76
C ASN A 264 9.16 -19.40 10.69
N VAL A 265 8.12 -18.70 11.16
CA VAL A 265 8.12 -17.23 11.20
C VAL A 265 9.27 -16.71 12.07
N SER A 266 9.61 -17.44 13.13
CA SER A 266 10.75 -17.17 14.02
C SER A 266 12.12 -17.28 13.38
N GLU A 267 12.25 -18.02 12.27
CA GLU A 267 13.50 -18.18 11.51
C GLU A 267 13.68 -17.07 10.46
N LEU A 268 12.60 -16.33 10.15
CA LEU A 268 12.67 -15.19 9.23
C LEU A 268 13.31 -13.97 9.93
N PRO A 269 13.99 -13.08 9.18
CA PRO A 269 14.53 -11.84 9.72
C PRO A 269 13.46 -11.01 10.45
N GLN A 270 13.66 -10.79 11.76
CA GLN A 270 12.74 -10.02 12.60
C GLN A 270 13.04 -8.52 12.53
N ILE A 271 12.76 -7.93 11.38
CA ILE A 271 13.07 -6.53 11.06
C ILE A 271 12.08 -5.57 11.72
N VAL A 272 12.58 -4.58 12.46
CA VAL A 272 11.79 -3.48 13.04
C VAL A 272 12.33 -2.14 12.50
N ASN A 273 11.46 -1.25 12.03
CA ASN A 273 11.89 0.01 11.42
C ASN A 273 11.76 1.23 12.35
N TRP A 274 10.93 1.11 13.39
CA TRP A 274 10.73 2.16 14.38
C TRP A 274 10.58 1.62 15.80
N GLU A 275 11.06 2.35 16.81
CA GLU A 275 11.00 1.91 18.23
C GLU A 275 9.56 1.67 18.71
N MET A 276 8.60 2.43 18.15
CA MET A 276 7.17 2.29 18.46
C MET A 276 6.40 1.46 17.40
N ASP A 277 7.09 0.74 16.50
CA ASP A 277 6.41 -0.20 15.61
C ASP A 277 5.71 -1.30 16.43
N GLY A 278 4.58 -1.80 15.92
CA GLY A 278 3.79 -2.84 16.58
C GLY A 278 4.50 -4.20 16.72
N GLY A 279 5.69 -4.35 16.15
CA GLY A 279 6.54 -5.53 16.14
C GLY A 279 7.26 -5.71 14.79
N PRO A 280 8.09 -6.76 14.65
CA PRO A 280 8.85 -6.99 13.43
C PRO A 280 7.96 -7.34 12.24
N PHE A 281 8.44 -7.07 11.03
CA PHE A 281 7.68 -7.26 9.80
C PHE A 281 8.57 -7.60 8.59
N ILE A 282 7.95 -8.10 7.52
CA ILE A 282 8.58 -8.28 6.21
C ILE A 282 8.03 -7.23 5.25
N THR A 283 8.92 -6.54 4.56
CA THR A 283 8.58 -5.60 3.50
C THR A 283 8.37 -6.34 2.18
N MET A 284 7.21 -6.14 1.57
CA MET A 284 6.93 -6.55 0.20
C MET A 284 7.16 -8.05 -0.12
N PRO A 285 6.87 -9.03 0.76
CA PRO A 285 6.82 -10.40 0.29
C PRO A 285 5.67 -10.51 -0.72
N GLN A 286 5.85 -11.34 -1.73
CA GLN A 286 4.75 -11.71 -2.60
C GLN A 286 3.85 -12.67 -1.84
N VAL A 287 2.70 -12.18 -1.39
CA VAL A 287 1.75 -12.92 -0.55
C VAL A 287 0.64 -13.46 -1.43
N TYR A 288 0.47 -14.77 -1.37
CA TYR A 288 -0.67 -15.47 -1.92
C TYR A 288 -1.70 -15.71 -0.81
N THR A 289 -2.94 -15.29 -1.03
CA THR A 289 -4.06 -15.51 -0.09
C THR A 289 -5.21 -16.19 -0.83
N GLU A 290 -5.91 -17.13 -0.19
CA GLU A 290 -7.10 -17.79 -0.75
C GLU A 290 -8.27 -17.67 0.22
N ASP A 291 -9.50 -17.68 -0.31
CA ASP A 291 -10.71 -17.91 0.46
C ASP A 291 -10.63 -19.29 1.16
N GLN A 292 -10.89 -19.32 2.48
CA GLN A 292 -10.77 -20.54 3.28
C GLN A 292 -11.77 -21.64 2.88
N GLU A 293 -12.95 -21.26 2.37
CA GLU A 293 -14.01 -22.20 1.98
C GLU A 293 -14.03 -22.43 0.46
N LYS A 294 -13.59 -21.44 -0.32
CA LYS A 294 -13.66 -21.43 -1.78
C LYS A 294 -12.27 -21.25 -2.41
N GLY A 295 -11.31 -22.07 -1.99
CA GLY A 295 -9.94 -22.02 -2.51
C GLY A 295 -9.84 -22.10 -4.04
N GLY A 296 -8.66 -21.80 -4.56
CA GLY A 296 -8.38 -21.77 -5.99
C GLY A 296 -8.15 -20.37 -6.53
N VAL A 297 -7.46 -20.31 -7.68
CA VAL A 297 -6.80 -19.08 -8.15
C VAL A 297 -7.76 -17.93 -8.52
N PHE A 298 -9.01 -18.26 -8.85
CA PHE A 298 -10.02 -17.22 -9.13
C PHE A 298 -10.60 -16.57 -7.87
N ASN A 299 -10.39 -17.18 -6.71
CA ASN A 299 -10.77 -16.68 -5.39
C ASN A 299 -9.54 -16.43 -4.53
N SER A 300 -8.38 -16.22 -5.17
CA SER A 300 -7.14 -15.90 -4.52
C SER A 300 -6.67 -14.51 -4.90
N ASN A 301 -5.77 -13.97 -4.08
CA ASN A 301 -5.14 -12.70 -4.34
C ASN A 301 -3.62 -12.87 -4.20
N LEU A 302 -2.88 -12.24 -5.10
CA LEU A 302 -1.42 -12.21 -5.11
C LEU A 302 -0.97 -10.75 -5.12
N GLY A 303 -0.33 -10.32 -4.03
CA GLY A 303 0.09 -8.94 -3.89
C GLY A 303 1.33 -8.81 -3.02
N MET A 304 1.97 -7.66 -3.09
CA MET A 304 3.02 -7.30 -2.14
C MET A 304 2.39 -6.61 -0.96
N TYR A 305 2.65 -7.10 0.25
CA TYR A 305 2.08 -6.53 1.47
C TYR A 305 3.19 -6.16 2.44
N ARG A 306 2.84 -5.48 3.52
CA ARG A 306 3.68 -5.46 4.72
C ARG A 306 3.05 -6.47 5.67
N ILE A 307 3.77 -7.54 6.02
CA ILE A 307 3.29 -8.54 6.98
C ILE A 307 4.01 -8.33 8.30
N GLN A 308 3.26 -8.02 9.35
CA GLN A 308 3.77 -8.06 10.71
C GLN A 308 3.93 -9.52 11.16
N LEU A 309 5.11 -9.87 11.66
CA LEU A 309 5.50 -11.22 12.05
C LEU A 309 5.27 -11.53 13.53
N SER A 310 5.39 -10.52 14.41
CA SER A 310 5.16 -10.66 15.85
C SER A 310 4.87 -9.32 16.51
N GLY A 311 4.80 -9.28 17.85
CA GLY A 311 4.37 -8.13 18.66
C GLY A 311 2.89 -8.23 19.07
N ASN A 312 2.37 -7.26 19.83
CA ASN A 312 0.99 -7.29 20.36
C ASN A 312 0.60 -8.67 20.98
N ASP A 313 -0.54 -9.24 20.56
CA ASP A 313 -1.10 -10.52 21.02
C ASP A 313 -0.83 -11.69 20.03
N TYR A 314 0.15 -11.57 19.11
CA TYR A 314 0.46 -12.64 18.16
C TYR A 314 1.08 -13.86 18.86
N GLU A 315 0.60 -15.07 18.53
CA GLU A 315 1.25 -16.32 18.92
C GLU A 315 2.38 -16.63 17.93
N GLN A 316 3.62 -16.77 18.42
CA GLN A 316 4.76 -17.04 17.55
C GLN A 316 4.60 -18.36 16.80
N ASP A 317 4.86 -18.35 15.49
CA ASP A 317 4.80 -19.51 14.58
C ASP A 317 3.39 -20.13 14.40
N LYS A 318 2.33 -19.34 14.58
CA LYS A 318 0.92 -19.75 14.35
C LYS A 318 0.13 -18.70 13.59
#